data_AF-X1LNG5-F1
#
_entry.id   AF-X1LNG5-F1
#
_cell.length_a   1.000
_cell.length_b   1.000
_cell.length_c   1.000
_cell.angle_alpha   90.00
_cell.angle_beta   90.00
_cell.angle_gamma   90.00
#
_symmetry.space_group_name_H-M   'P 1'
#
loop_
_entity.id
_entity.type
_entity.pdbx_description
1 polymer ?
#
loop_
_entity_poly.entity_id
_entity_poly.type
_entity_poly.pdbx_seq_one_letter_code
_entity_poly.pdbx_strand_id
1 'polypeptide(L)'
;SVDELETAISSGKVASLPRMGNKVTENIRRHIQALRRKDQRIPIGEALAVVDEISAGLSGLPGLKNLAPAGSLRRFRETVGDIDLMGTADNAPQIIQTFARLPQVREVLASGTTKASVVVSGGLQVDLRIVEHDSFGSLLQYFTGSKQHNINLRERAHRRGLKLSEYGITNLATEELERFATEVDFYERQGLEFIPPELREGQHEIERAERGNLPKLVELSDIKGDLHVHTDWSDGRDTIEAMALAARELGYQYLGITDHSGGRGIAHGLDAGRLRQQISEIKQLNQRIRDIHIFSGIEVDIRADGS
;
A
#
# COMPACT_ATOMS: atom_id res chain seq x y z
N SER A 1 13.09 -31.38 6.77
CA SER A 1 12.55 -30.01 6.80
C SER A 1 12.18 -29.57 5.38
N VAL A 2 11.56 -28.38 5.20
CA VAL A 2 11.30 -27.81 3.86
C VAL A 2 12.62 -27.57 3.11
N ASP A 3 13.67 -27.11 3.81
CA ASP A 3 15.01 -26.90 3.23
C ASP A 3 15.66 -28.21 2.74
N GLU A 4 15.54 -29.30 3.49
CA GLU A 4 16.04 -30.61 3.08
C GLU A 4 15.31 -31.15 1.86
N LEU A 5 13.99 -30.94 1.79
CA LEU A 5 13.19 -31.35 0.64
C LEU A 5 13.58 -30.57 -0.63
N GLU A 6 13.79 -29.25 -0.53
CA GLU A 6 14.25 -28.41 -1.63
C GLU A 6 15.65 -28.79 -2.10
N THR A 7 16.55 -29.09 -1.17
CA THR A 7 17.88 -29.61 -1.48
C THR A 7 17.80 -30.96 -2.20
N ALA A 8 16.93 -31.87 -1.76
CA ALA A 8 16.74 -33.19 -2.38
C ALA A 8 16.08 -33.10 -3.78
N ILE A 9 15.22 -32.11 -3.99
CA ILE A 9 14.65 -31.79 -5.30
C ILE A 9 15.74 -31.26 -6.23
N SER A 10 16.53 -30.29 -5.77
CA SER A 10 17.60 -29.66 -6.55
C SER A 10 18.71 -30.65 -6.90
N SER A 11 18.98 -31.63 -6.03
CA SER A 11 19.95 -32.69 -6.28
C SER A 11 19.38 -33.87 -7.10
N GLY A 12 18.15 -33.79 -7.60
CA GLY A 12 17.51 -34.84 -8.40
C GLY A 12 17.12 -36.12 -7.64
N LYS A 13 17.31 -36.17 -6.32
CA LYS A 13 17.01 -37.36 -5.51
C LYS A 13 15.51 -37.67 -5.49
N VAL A 14 14.67 -36.64 -5.43
CA VAL A 14 13.21 -36.81 -5.44
C VAL A 14 12.73 -37.37 -6.77
N ALA A 15 13.30 -36.91 -7.89
CA ALA A 15 12.97 -37.37 -9.24
C ALA A 15 13.23 -38.87 -9.47
N SER A 16 14.20 -39.45 -8.73
CA SER A 16 14.56 -40.86 -8.81
C SER A 16 13.64 -41.82 -8.04
N LEU A 17 12.72 -41.30 -7.21
CA LEU A 17 11.83 -42.13 -6.41
C LEU A 17 10.63 -42.66 -7.25
N PRO A 18 10.14 -43.88 -6.96
CA PRO A 18 8.96 -44.42 -7.64
C PRO A 18 7.77 -43.46 -7.56
N ARG A 19 7.13 -43.19 -8.71
CA ARG A 19 5.98 -42.26 -8.87
C ARG A 19 6.28 -40.77 -8.61
N MET A 20 7.54 -40.39 -8.39
CA MET A 20 7.96 -39.00 -8.14
C MET A 20 8.79 -38.44 -9.30
N GLY A 21 8.38 -38.71 -10.55
CA GLY A 21 9.10 -38.21 -11.73
C GLY A 21 9.16 -36.68 -11.84
N ASN A 22 9.92 -36.18 -12.81
CA ASN A 22 10.24 -34.75 -12.99
C ASN A 22 9.04 -33.79 -12.85
N LYS A 23 7.86 -34.16 -13.39
CA LYS A 23 6.65 -33.34 -13.32
C LYS A 23 6.12 -33.16 -11.89
N VAL A 24 6.20 -34.21 -11.08
CA VAL A 24 5.77 -34.16 -9.66
C VAL A 24 6.78 -33.37 -8.84
N THR A 25 8.08 -33.61 -9.06
CA THR A 25 9.18 -32.87 -8.43
C THR A 25 9.12 -31.36 -8.72
N GLU A 26 8.83 -30.98 -9.96
CA GLU A 26 8.66 -29.57 -10.35
C GLU A 26 7.43 -28.94 -9.70
N ASN A 27 6.33 -29.69 -9.60
CA ASN A 27 5.16 -29.24 -8.85
C ASN A 27 5.49 -29.02 -7.37
N ILE A 28 6.19 -29.95 -6.72
CA ILE A 28 6.57 -29.81 -5.31
C ILE A 28 7.50 -28.59 -5.13
N ARG A 29 8.49 -28.41 -6.01
CA ARG A 29 9.38 -27.23 -6.00
C ARG A 29 8.60 -25.92 -6.06
N ARG A 30 7.65 -25.83 -7.00
CA ARG A 30 6.77 -24.68 -7.16
C ARG A 30 5.91 -24.42 -5.92
N HIS A 31 5.39 -25.46 -5.26
CA HIS A 31 4.64 -25.31 -4.01
C HIS A 31 5.52 -24.89 -2.83
N ILE A 32 6.76 -25.38 -2.74
CA ILE A 32 7.72 -24.93 -1.72
C ILE A 32 8.07 -23.45 -1.92
N GLN A 33 8.31 -23.04 -3.16
CA GLN A 33 8.56 -21.64 -3.49
C GLN A 33 7.33 -20.76 -3.18
N ALA A 34 6.13 -21.21 -3.51
CA ALA A 34 4.89 -20.54 -3.15
C ALA A 34 4.70 -20.42 -1.62
N LEU A 35 5.04 -21.48 -0.87
CA LEU A 35 5.01 -21.49 0.60
C LEU A 35 5.97 -20.44 1.19
N ARG A 36 7.21 -20.35 0.69
CA ARG A 36 8.17 -19.33 1.17
C ARG A 36 7.76 -17.91 0.81
N ARG A 37 7.11 -17.71 -0.35
CA ARG A 37 6.60 -16.40 -0.76
C ARG A 37 5.41 -15.93 0.08
N LYS A 38 4.62 -16.85 0.65
CA LYS A 38 3.41 -16.54 1.42
C LYS A 38 3.69 -15.72 2.69
N ASP A 39 4.89 -15.83 3.26
CA ASP A 39 5.32 -15.07 4.44
C ASP A 39 6.25 -13.89 4.11
N GLN A 40 6.59 -13.68 2.82
CA GLN A 40 7.38 -12.52 2.42
C GLN A 40 6.48 -11.30 2.36
N ARG A 41 6.71 -10.38 3.30
CA ARG A 41 6.09 -9.06 3.31
C ARG A 41 7.09 -8.04 2.77
N ILE A 42 6.61 -7.07 2.00
CA ILE A 42 7.43 -5.97 1.51
C ILE A 42 7.02 -4.65 2.18
N PRO A 43 7.93 -3.67 2.30
CA PRO A 43 7.59 -2.32 2.74
C PRO A 43 6.52 -1.69 1.86
N ILE A 44 5.64 -0.89 2.45
CA ILE A 44 4.56 -0.20 1.73
C ILE A 44 5.07 0.67 0.58
N GLY A 45 6.23 1.32 0.73
CA GLY A 45 6.81 2.16 -0.33
C GLY A 45 7.15 1.38 -1.61
N GLU A 46 7.62 0.14 -1.48
CA GLU A 46 7.85 -0.73 -2.63
C GLU A 46 6.54 -1.20 -3.26
N ALA A 47 5.55 -1.52 -2.43
CA ALA A 47 4.23 -1.96 -2.88
C ALA A 47 3.46 -0.86 -3.63
N LEU A 48 3.52 0.38 -3.14
CA LEU A 48 2.87 1.54 -3.76
C LEU A 48 3.43 1.79 -5.16
N ALA A 49 4.75 1.75 -5.35
CA ALA A 49 5.36 1.90 -6.66
C ALA A 49 4.86 0.85 -7.67
N VAL A 50 4.71 -0.40 -7.23
CA VAL A 50 4.14 -1.47 -8.08
C VAL A 50 2.68 -1.17 -8.44
N VAL A 51 1.87 -0.71 -7.48
CA VAL A 51 0.47 -0.33 -7.75
C VAL A 51 0.39 0.83 -8.73
N ASP A 52 1.25 1.84 -8.59
CA ASP A 52 1.26 3.00 -9.48
C ASP A 52 1.62 2.58 -10.91
N GLU A 53 2.62 1.72 -11.11
CA GLU A 53 2.99 1.18 -12.42
C GLU A 53 1.86 0.36 -13.06
N ILE A 54 1.21 -0.51 -12.28
CA ILE A 54 0.07 -1.32 -12.77
C ILE A 54 -1.11 -0.41 -13.11
N SER A 55 -1.44 0.53 -12.23
CA SER A 55 -2.56 1.45 -12.41
C SER A 55 -2.33 2.34 -13.63
N ALA A 56 -1.10 2.82 -13.85
CA ALA A 56 -0.72 3.55 -15.06
C ALA A 56 -0.88 2.70 -16.32
N GLY A 57 -0.46 1.42 -16.29
CA GLY A 57 -0.60 0.50 -17.42
C GLY A 57 -2.05 0.13 -17.78
N LEU A 58 -2.97 0.25 -16.82
CA LEU A 58 -4.41 0.05 -17.04
C LEU A 58 -5.17 1.37 -17.27
N SER A 59 -4.53 2.50 -16.97
CA SER A 59 -5.12 3.82 -17.13
C SER A 59 -5.50 4.08 -18.59
N GLY A 60 -6.67 4.67 -18.80
CA GLY A 60 -7.17 5.00 -20.14
C GLY A 60 -7.82 3.83 -20.89
N LEU A 61 -7.88 2.62 -20.33
CA LEU A 61 -8.66 1.53 -20.92
C LEU A 61 -10.16 1.87 -20.93
N PRO A 62 -10.85 1.80 -22.09
CA PRO A 62 -12.26 2.11 -22.16
C PRO A 62 -13.11 1.28 -21.21
N GLY A 63 -13.98 1.96 -20.46
CA GLY A 63 -14.93 1.33 -19.55
C GLY A 63 -14.36 0.95 -18.17
N LEU A 64 -13.04 0.96 -17.96
CA LEU A 64 -12.46 0.78 -16.63
C LEU A 64 -12.74 2.01 -15.75
N LYS A 65 -13.31 1.78 -14.57
CA LYS A 65 -13.60 2.79 -13.55
C LYS A 65 -13.23 2.27 -12.17
N ASN A 66 -13.01 3.19 -11.22
CA ASN A 66 -12.83 2.90 -9.80
C ASN A 66 -11.72 1.87 -9.50
N LEU A 67 -10.60 1.91 -10.22
CA LEU A 67 -9.45 1.05 -9.89
C LEU A 67 -8.80 1.55 -8.58
N ALA A 68 -8.82 0.73 -7.53
CA ALA A 68 -8.27 1.08 -6.23
C ALA A 68 -7.60 -0.14 -5.56
N PRO A 69 -6.51 0.06 -4.81
CA PRO A 69 -5.98 -0.98 -3.94
C PRO A 69 -6.93 -1.28 -2.79
N ALA A 70 -6.90 -2.51 -2.29
CA ALA A 70 -7.60 -2.99 -1.13
C ALA A 70 -6.61 -3.64 -0.13
N GLY A 71 -7.10 -4.52 0.73
CA GLY A 71 -6.28 -5.26 1.68
C GLY A 71 -5.49 -4.37 2.64
N SER A 72 -4.35 -4.87 3.10
CA SER A 72 -3.47 -4.15 4.03
C SER A 72 -2.81 -2.92 3.43
N LEU A 73 -2.63 -2.89 2.10
CA LEU A 73 -2.06 -1.74 1.40
C LEU A 73 -2.95 -0.51 1.57
N ARG A 74 -4.26 -0.68 1.31
CA ARG A 74 -5.24 0.40 1.47
C ARG A 74 -5.39 0.88 2.92
N ARG A 75 -5.12 0.02 3.90
CA ARG A 75 -5.10 0.40 5.33
C ARG A 75 -3.77 0.97 5.80
N PHE A 76 -2.84 1.26 4.88
CA PHE A 76 -1.53 1.84 5.19
C PHE A 76 -0.69 1.02 6.19
N ARG A 77 -0.79 -0.32 6.13
CA ARG A 77 0.10 -1.18 6.93
C ARG A 77 1.54 -1.02 6.43
N GLU A 78 2.48 -0.82 7.36
CA GLU A 78 3.91 -0.58 7.08
C GLU A 78 4.54 -1.63 6.14
N THR A 79 4.09 -2.88 6.28
CA THR A 79 4.43 -3.97 5.37
C THR A 79 3.16 -4.60 4.84
N VAL A 80 3.21 -5.12 3.61
CA VAL A 80 2.09 -5.79 2.93
C VAL A 80 2.53 -7.15 2.39
N GLY A 81 1.60 -8.08 2.27
CA GLY A 81 1.84 -9.39 1.66
C GLY A 81 1.60 -9.32 0.16
N ASP A 82 0.50 -9.88 -0.29
CA ASP A 82 -0.05 -9.67 -1.63
C ASP A 82 -0.71 -8.28 -1.76
N ILE A 83 -0.91 -7.88 -3.02
CA ILE A 83 -1.65 -6.68 -3.39
C ILE A 83 -3.00 -7.10 -3.97
N ASP A 84 -4.07 -6.60 -3.38
CA ASP A 84 -5.43 -6.70 -3.91
C ASP A 84 -5.79 -5.40 -4.65
N LEU A 85 -6.15 -5.49 -5.93
CA LEU A 85 -6.71 -4.40 -6.73
C LEU A 85 -8.18 -4.70 -7.05
N MET A 86 -9.04 -3.72 -6.79
CA MET A 86 -10.46 -3.76 -7.06
C MET A 86 -10.81 -2.73 -8.11
N GLY A 87 -11.65 -3.10 -9.07
CA GLY A 87 -12.11 -2.18 -10.10
C GLY A 87 -13.49 -2.52 -10.61
N THR A 88 -13.99 -1.67 -11.48
CA THR A 88 -15.26 -1.86 -12.20
C THR A 88 -15.03 -1.66 -13.68
N ALA A 89 -15.71 -2.43 -14.53
CA ALA A 89 -15.60 -2.22 -15.95
C ALA A 89 -16.84 -2.66 -16.73
N ASP A 90 -17.10 -1.97 -17.84
CA ASP A 90 -18.12 -2.38 -18.81
C ASP A 90 -17.71 -3.69 -19.53
N ASN A 91 -16.40 -3.92 -19.69
CA ASN A 91 -15.83 -5.12 -20.31
C ASN A 91 -14.69 -5.70 -19.45
N ALA A 92 -15.07 -6.41 -18.37
CA ALA A 92 -14.12 -7.03 -17.46
C ALA A 92 -13.09 -7.97 -18.15
N PRO A 93 -13.47 -8.86 -19.09
CA PRO A 93 -12.52 -9.74 -19.75
C PRO A 93 -11.37 -9.00 -20.46
N GLN A 94 -11.66 -7.87 -21.09
CA GLN A 94 -10.64 -7.05 -21.75
C GLN A 94 -9.64 -6.48 -20.73
N ILE A 95 -10.13 -5.98 -19.59
CA ILE A 95 -9.26 -5.44 -18.54
C ILE A 95 -8.38 -6.54 -17.96
N ILE A 96 -8.96 -7.70 -17.65
CA ILE A 96 -8.22 -8.85 -17.12
C ILE A 96 -7.14 -9.32 -18.10
N GLN A 97 -7.44 -9.37 -19.39
CA GLN A 97 -6.47 -9.75 -20.42
C GLN A 97 -5.31 -8.75 -20.53
N THR A 98 -5.59 -7.45 -20.47
CA THR A 98 -4.54 -6.41 -20.50
C THR A 98 -3.68 -6.49 -19.25
N PHE A 99 -4.28 -6.60 -18.07
CA PHE A 99 -3.58 -6.76 -16.79
C PHE A 99 -2.60 -7.93 -16.82
N ALA A 100 -3.03 -9.10 -17.30
CA ALA A 100 -2.20 -10.30 -17.39
C ALA A 100 -1.05 -10.19 -18.41
N ARG A 101 -1.04 -9.15 -19.26
CA ARG A 101 -0.04 -8.91 -20.32
C ARG A 101 0.84 -7.68 -20.05
N LEU A 102 0.69 -7.02 -18.90
CA LEU A 102 1.51 -5.88 -18.55
C LEU A 102 3.00 -6.26 -18.54
N PRO A 103 3.92 -5.39 -18.99
CA PRO A 103 5.34 -5.71 -19.11
C PRO A 103 6.00 -6.19 -17.80
N GLN A 104 5.52 -5.70 -16.66
CA GLN A 104 5.99 -6.07 -15.33
C GLN A 104 5.53 -7.46 -14.86
N VAL A 105 4.57 -8.09 -15.53
CA VAL A 105 4.07 -9.43 -15.19
C VAL A 105 5.07 -10.49 -15.63
N ARG A 106 5.52 -11.29 -14.67
CA ARG A 106 6.45 -12.42 -14.91
C ARG A 106 5.74 -13.75 -15.07
N GLU A 107 4.69 -13.97 -14.28
CA GLU A 107 3.93 -15.21 -14.26
C GLU A 107 2.45 -14.92 -14.06
N VAL A 108 1.57 -15.61 -14.79
CA VAL A 108 0.13 -15.58 -14.57
C VAL A 108 -0.25 -16.83 -13.78
N LEU A 109 -0.67 -16.65 -12.53
CA LEU A 109 -1.07 -17.75 -11.65
C LEU A 109 -2.48 -18.24 -11.97
N ALA A 110 -3.39 -17.29 -12.23
CA ALA A 110 -4.76 -17.55 -12.61
C ALA A 110 -5.30 -16.39 -13.45
N SER A 111 -6.18 -16.68 -14.41
CA SER A 111 -6.86 -15.68 -15.21
C SER A 111 -8.24 -16.19 -15.61
N GLY A 112 -9.27 -15.37 -15.38
CA GLY A 112 -10.66 -15.65 -15.69
C GLY A 112 -11.35 -14.43 -16.31
N THR A 113 -12.68 -14.40 -16.30
CA THR A 113 -13.45 -13.31 -16.92
C THR A 113 -13.50 -12.05 -16.06
N THR A 114 -13.46 -12.19 -14.73
CA THR A 114 -13.61 -11.08 -13.77
C THR A 114 -12.48 -11.02 -12.74
N LYS A 115 -11.55 -11.99 -12.75
CA LYS A 115 -10.39 -11.99 -11.85
C LYS A 115 -9.13 -12.49 -12.54
N ALA A 116 -7.99 -11.99 -12.10
CA ALA A 116 -6.69 -12.57 -12.41
C ALA A 116 -5.73 -12.40 -11.23
N SER A 117 -4.77 -13.31 -11.15
CA SER A 117 -3.68 -13.33 -10.18
C SER A 117 -2.37 -13.46 -10.94
N VAL A 118 -1.46 -12.52 -10.73
CA VAL A 118 -0.16 -12.48 -11.40
C VAL A 118 0.96 -12.33 -10.39
N VAL A 119 2.16 -12.74 -10.78
CA VAL A 119 3.40 -12.43 -10.08
C VAL A 119 4.17 -11.40 -10.90
N VAL A 120 4.53 -10.30 -10.26
CA VAL A 120 5.32 -9.23 -10.88
C VAL A 120 6.79 -9.31 -10.48
N SER A 121 7.59 -8.33 -10.89
CA SER A 121 8.96 -8.19 -10.43
C SER A 121 9.08 -8.17 -8.91
N GLY A 122 10.16 -8.78 -8.39
CA GLY A 122 10.34 -9.00 -6.95
C GLY A 122 9.59 -10.22 -6.39
N GLY A 123 8.78 -10.91 -7.19
CA GLY A 123 8.05 -12.11 -6.74
C GLY A 123 6.74 -11.80 -6.01
N LEU A 124 6.33 -10.53 -6.00
CA LEU A 124 5.11 -10.04 -5.39
C LEU A 124 3.87 -10.51 -6.19
N GLN A 125 2.87 -11.02 -5.47
CA GLN A 125 1.58 -11.39 -6.06
C GLN A 125 0.65 -10.19 -6.09
N VAL A 126 0.00 -9.99 -7.23
CA VAL A 126 -1.05 -8.97 -7.41
C VAL A 126 -2.31 -9.65 -7.95
N ASP A 127 -3.40 -9.47 -7.22
CA ASP A 127 -4.73 -9.97 -7.55
C ASP A 127 -5.59 -8.81 -8.04
N LEU A 128 -6.16 -8.93 -9.23
CA LEU A 128 -7.12 -7.97 -9.79
C LEU A 128 -8.51 -8.60 -9.80
N ARG A 129 -9.51 -7.86 -9.32
CA ARG A 129 -10.92 -8.23 -9.42
C ARG A 129 -11.74 -7.09 -10.00
N ILE A 130 -12.54 -7.41 -11.00
CA ILE A 130 -13.48 -6.49 -11.64
C ILE A 130 -14.92 -6.93 -11.32
N VAL A 131 -15.73 -5.98 -10.85
CA VAL A 131 -17.16 -6.19 -10.59
C VAL A 131 -18.03 -5.19 -11.35
N GLU A 132 -19.34 -5.37 -11.27
CA GLU A 132 -20.31 -4.41 -11.77
C GLU A 132 -20.27 -3.11 -10.96
N HIS A 133 -20.55 -1.98 -11.62
CA HIS A 133 -20.41 -0.63 -11.06
C HIS A 133 -21.19 -0.42 -9.76
N ASP A 134 -22.35 -1.06 -9.62
CA ASP A 134 -23.26 -0.94 -8.47
C ASP A 134 -22.85 -1.80 -7.25
N SER A 135 -21.83 -2.64 -7.35
CA SER A 135 -21.31 -3.44 -6.23
C SER A 135 -19.95 -2.97 -5.70
N PHE A 136 -19.36 -1.93 -6.30
CA PHE A 136 -17.99 -1.52 -6.01
C PHE A 136 -17.76 -1.18 -4.53
N GLY A 137 -18.68 -0.45 -3.89
CA GLY A 137 -18.58 -0.07 -2.50
C GLY A 137 -18.55 -1.28 -1.56
N SER A 138 -19.43 -2.25 -1.80
CA SER A 138 -19.49 -3.48 -1.00
C SER A 138 -18.23 -4.33 -1.18
N LEU A 139 -17.76 -4.45 -2.42
CA LEU A 139 -16.54 -5.17 -2.74
C LEU A 139 -15.34 -4.53 -2.05
N LEU A 140 -15.19 -3.21 -2.19
CA LEU A 140 -14.05 -2.49 -1.66
C LEU A 140 -14.02 -2.58 -0.13
N GLN A 141 -15.16 -2.45 0.55
CA GLN A 141 -15.25 -2.67 2.00
C GLN A 141 -14.78 -4.08 2.38
N TYR A 142 -15.34 -5.09 1.71
CA TYR A 142 -15.06 -6.50 2.00
C TYR A 142 -13.57 -6.83 1.85
N PHE A 143 -12.94 -6.41 0.74
CA PHE A 143 -11.53 -6.72 0.46
C PHE A 143 -10.55 -5.80 1.18
N THR A 144 -10.96 -4.58 1.58
CA THR A 144 -10.11 -3.72 2.41
C THR A 144 -9.90 -4.32 3.80
N GLY A 145 -10.94 -4.94 4.36
CA GLY A 145 -10.88 -5.51 5.71
C GLY A 145 -10.60 -4.44 6.76
N SER A 146 -9.86 -4.73 7.85
CA SER A 146 -9.21 -6.00 8.15
C SER A 146 -10.17 -7.19 8.34
N LYS A 147 -9.64 -8.40 8.46
CA LYS A 147 -10.44 -9.59 8.80
C LYS A 147 -11.27 -9.37 10.06
N GLN A 148 -10.67 -8.79 11.10
CA GLN A 148 -11.36 -8.55 12.37
C GLN A 148 -12.44 -7.49 12.23
N HIS A 149 -12.15 -6.39 11.52
CA HIS A 149 -13.15 -5.38 11.17
C HIS A 149 -14.37 -5.99 10.47
N ASN A 150 -14.15 -6.83 9.46
CA ASN A 150 -15.22 -7.52 8.73
C ASN A 150 -16.02 -8.51 9.58
N ILE A 151 -15.40 -9.16 10.56
CA ILE A 151 -16.10 -10.04 11.51
C ILE A 151 -17.03 -9.19 12.38
N ASN A 152 -16.50 -8.15 13.02
CA ASN A 152 -17.27 -7.27 13.90
C ASN A 152 -18.44 -6.61 13.16
N LEU A 153 -18.21 -6.14 11.93
CA LEU A 153 -19.23 -5.52 11.09
C LEU A 153 -20.36 -6.51 10.73
N ARG A 154 -20.00 -7.73 10.34
CA ARG A 154 -20.97 -8.79 10.02
C ARG A 154 -21.77 -9.24 11.23
N GLU A 155 -21.13 -9.42 12.38
CA GLU A 155 -21.81 -9.81 13.62
C GLU A 155 -22.81 -8.73 14.07
N ARG A 156 -22.45 -7.45 13.97
CA ARG A 156 -23.36 -6.34 14.23
C ARG A 156 -24.54 -6.34 13.26
N ALA A 157 -24.29 -6.46 11.97
CA ALA A 157 -25.34 -6.47 10.97
C ALA A 157 -26.30 -7.65 11.11
N HIS A 158 -25.77 -8.84 11.44
CA HIS A 158 -26.57 -10.04 11.65
C HIS A 158 -27.57 -9.88 12.80
N ARG A 159 -27.14 -9.25 13.91
CA ARG A 159 -28.04 -8.89 15.04
C ARG A 159 -29.18 -7.95 14.65
N ARG A 160 -29.08 -7.29 13.49
CA ARG A 160 -30.08 -6.37 12.93
C ARG A 160 -30.85 -6.97 11.75
N GLY A 161 -30.75 -8.29 11.54
CA GLY A 161 -31.45 -8.97 10.45
C GLY A 161 -30.82 -8.73 9.07
N LEU A 162 -29.54 -8.37 9.00
CA LEU A 162 -28.83 -8.10 7.75
C LEU A 162 -27.67 -9.09 7.55
N LYS A 163 -27.37 -9.44 6.30
CA LYS A 163 -26.22 -10.27 5.92
C LYS A 163 -25.36 -9.52 4.91
N LEU A 164 -24.10 -9.28 5.27
CA LEU A 164 -23.13 -8.61 4.40
C LEU A 164 -22.36 -9.63 3.57
N SER A 165 -22.05 -9.25 2.34
CA SER A 165 -21.21 -10.01 1.41
C SER A 165 -20.40 -9.04 0.53
N GLU A 166 -19.51 -9.57 -0.31
CA GLU A 166 -18.81 -8.73 -1.29
C GLU A 166 -19.75 -8.09 -2.35
N TYR A 167 -20.99 -8.57 -2.48
CA TYR A 167 -21.95 -8.08 -3.47
C TYR A 167 -22.88 -6.98 -2.94
N GLY A 168 -23.05 -6.89 -1.62
CA GLY A 168 -24.06 -6.04 -1.00
C GLY A 168 -24.53 -6.48 0.37
N ILE A 169 -25.68 -5.96 0.77
CA ILE A 169 -26.37 -6.24 2.04
C ILE A 169 -27.69 -6.92 1.75
N THR A 170 -27.87 -8.15 2.24
CA THR A 170 -29.12 -8.89 2.13
C THR A 170 -29.97 -8.69 3.38
N ASN A 171 -31.23 -8.31 3.22
CA ASN A 171 -32.21 -8.31 4.30
C ASN A 171 -32.70 -9.75 4.56
N LEU A 172 -32.49 -10.26 5.77
CA LEU A 172 -32.83 -11.66 6.11
C LEU A 172 -34.33 -11.92 6.19
N ALA A 173 -35.17 -10.89 6.33
CA ALA A 173 -36.62 -11.04 6.38
C ALA A 173 -37.26 -11.05 4.98
N THR A 174 -36.70 -10.29 4.03
CA THR A 174 -37.25 -10.16 2.68
C THR A 174 -36.44 -10.91 1.62
N GLU A 175 -35.24 -11.39 1.97
CA GLU A 175 -34.25 -11.99 1.06
C GLU A 175 -33.77 -11.06 -0.06
N GLU A 176 -34.10 -9.77 0.01
CA GLU A 176 -33.70 -8.77 -0.98
C GLU A 176 -32.22 -8.38 -0.79
N LEU A 177 -31.48 -8.35 -1.90
CA LEU A 177 -30.08 -7.91 -1.95
C LEU A 177 -30.01 -6.44 -2.40
N GLU A 178 -29.55 -5.59 -1.51
CA GLU A 178 -29.21 -4.20 -1.80
C GLU A 178 -27.74 -4.10 -2.21
N ARG A 179 -27.45 -3.40 -3.32
CA ARG A 179 -26.10 -3.22 -3.88
C ARG A 179 -25.65 -1.77 -3.68
N PHE A 180 -24.36 -1.58 -3.46
CA PHE A 180 -23.77 -0.28 -3.11
C PHE A 180 -22.61 0.07 -4.02
N ALA A 181 -22.75 1.16 -4.77
CA ALA A 181 -21.70 1.69 -5.64
C ALA A 181 -20.57 2.34 -4.83
N THR A 182 -20.88 2.90 -3.65
CA THR A 182 -19.89 3.55 -2.77
C THR A 182 -19.81 2.86 -1.41
N GLU A 183 -18.64 2.91 -0.77
CA GLU A 183 -18.49 2.43 0.60
C GLU A 183 -19.28 3.28 1.59
N VAL A 184 -19.42 4.59 1.32
CA VAL A 184 -20.17 5.51 2.18
C VAL A 184 -21.61 5.01 2.32
N ASP A 185 -22.30 4.76 1.19
CA ASP A 185 -23.67 4.24 1.20
C ASP A 185 -23.78 2.89 1.91
N PHE A 186 -22.75 2.03 1.76
CA PHE A 186 -22.68 0.72 2.43
C PHE A 186 -22.59 0.84 3.97
N TYR A 187 -21.83 1.80 4.49
CA TYR A 187 -21.77 2.08 5.93
C TYR A 187 -23.04 2.80 6.42
N GLU A 188 -23.56 3.78 5.68
CA GLU A 188 -24.77 4.52 6.02
C GLU A 188 -26.01 3.63 6.09
N ARG A 189 -26.14 2.64 5.20
CA ARG A 189 -27.20 1.63 5.26
C ARG A 189 -27.21 0.86 6.58
N GLN A 190 -26.05 0.76 7.22
CA GLN A 190 -25.86 0.14 8.51
C GLN A 190 -25.92 1.14 9.67
N GLY A 191 -26.31 2.40 9.42
CA GLY A 191 -26.34 3.45 10.43
C GLY A 191 -24.97 3.70 11.06
N LEU A 192 -23.92 3.70 10.25
CA LEU A 192 -22.54 3.97 10.66
C LEU A 192 -22.02 5.16 9.85
N GLU A 193 -21.26 6.03 10.51
CA GLU A 193 -20.35 6.94 9.83
C GLU A 193 -19.37 6.14 8.95
N PHE A 194 -18.97 6.67 7.80
CA PHE A 194 -17.94 6.05 6.97
C PHE A 194 -16.64 5.88 7.76
N ILE A 195 -16.11 4.66 7.82
CA ILE A 195 -14.87 4.35 8.55
C ILE A 195 -13.69 4.37 7.57
N PRO A 196 -12.75 5.33 7.69
CA PRO A 196 -11.52 5.36 6.89
C PRO A 196 -10.76 4.02 6.97
N PRO A 197 -10.19 3.53 5.85
CA PRO A 197 -9.46 2.26 5.80
C PRO A 197 -8.40 2.08 6.91
N GLU A 198 -7.67 3.15 7.23
CA GLU A 198 -6.59 3.20 8.21
C GLU A 198 -7.07 2.87 9.64
N LEU A 199 -8.37 3.06 9.92
CA LEU A 199 -8.96 2.76 11.23
C LEU A 199 -9.52 1.33 11.33
N ARG A 200 -9.59 0.56 10.24
CA ARG A 200 -10.29 -0.74 10.16
C ARG A 200 -9.46 -1.91 10.72
N GLU A 201 -9.03 -1.78 11.97
CA GLU A 201 -8.18 -2.75 12.65
C GLU A 201 -8.97 -3.68 13.62
N GLY A 202 -10.30 -3.54 13.69
CA GLY A 202 -11.16 -4.43 14.48
C GLY A 202 -11.10 -4.19 15.98
N GLN A 203 -10.82 -2.95 16.38
CA GLN A 203 -10.68 -2.54 17.76
C GLN A 203 -12.00 -1.92 18.26
N HIS A 204 -12.18 -0.62 18.07
CA HIS A 204 -13.32 0.17 18.57
C HIS A 204 -13.89 1.12 17.52
N GLU A 205 -13.48 0.98 16.26
CA GLU A 205 -13.86 1.90 15.19
C GLU A 205 -15.36 1.82 14.86
N ILE A 206 -15.99 0.65 14.99
CA ILE A 206 -17.42 0.46 14.69
C ILE A 206 -18.28 1.14 15.76
N GLU A 207 -17.94 0.98 17.04
CA GLU A 207 -18.65 1.62 18.16
C GLU A 207 -18.51 3.14 18.12
N ARG A 208 -17.36 3.65 17.64
CA ARG A 208 -17.14 5.08 17.43
C ARG A 208 -17.96 5.61 16.25
N ALA A 209 -17.97 4.89 15.13
CA ALA A 209 -18.75 5.25 13.95
C ALA A 209 -20.25 5.26 14.20
N GLU A 210 -20.75 4.34 15.05
CA GLU A 210 -22.15 4.32 15.48
C GLU A 210 -22.54 5.55 16.31
N ARG A 211 -21.57 6.13 17.02
CA ARG A 211 -21.76 7.35 17.83
C ARG A 211 -21.44 8.63 17.05
N GLY A 212 -21.03 8.54 15.79
CA GLY A 212 -20.54 9.69 15.01
C GLY A 212 -19.33 10.37 15.64
N ASN A 213 -18.42 9.58 16.21
CA ASN A 213 -17.27 10.06 16.99
C ASN A 213 -15.96 9.42 16.50
N LEU A 214 -15.79 9.30 15.18
CA LEU A 214 -14.50 8.97 14.59
C LEU A 214 -13.54 10.17 14.71
N PRO A 215 -12.23 9.93 14.89
CA PRO A 215 -11.26 11.01 14.89
C PRO A 215 -11.16 11.61 13.48
N LYS A 216 -11.01 12.94 13.39
CA LYS A 216 -10.56 13.57 12.16
C LYS A 216 -9.12 13.17 11.89
N LEU A 217 -8.86 12.58 10.73
CA LEU A 217 -7.52 12.18 10.31
C LEU A 217 -6.80 13.33 9.62
N VAL A 218 -5.46 13.27 9.64
CA VAL A 218 -4.62 14.14 8.83
C VAL A 218 -4.73 13.73 7.36
N GLU A 219 -4.85 14.70 6.46
CA GLU A 219 -4.86 14.49 5.01
C GLU A 219 -3.55 15.01 4.39
N LEU A 220 -3.23 14.57 3.17
CA LEU A 220 -2.06 15.07 2.44
C LEU A 220 -2.09 16.60 2.26
N SER A 221 -3.29 17.19 2.14
CA SER A 221 -3.51 18.63 2.05
C SER A 221 -3.20 19.39 3.34
N ASP A 222 -3.18 18.71 4.50
CA ASP A 222 -2.77 19.30 5.78
C ASP A 222 -1.25 19.39 5.91
N ILE A 223 -0.50 18.63 5.09
CA ILE A 223 0.96 18.61 5.10
C ILE A 223 1.49 19.85 4.36
N LYS A 224 2.04 20.79 5.13
CA LYS A 224 2.56 22.07 4.62
C LYS A 224 4.04 22.05 4.30
N GLY A 225 4.74 20.95 4.57
CA GLY A 225 6.18 20.87 4.38
C GLY A 225 6.77 19.61 4.99
N ASP A 226 7.96 19.27 4.53
CA ASP A 226 8.79 18.21 5.09
C ASP A 226 9.78 18.84 6.09
N LEU A 227 9.99 18.18 7.23
CA LEU A 227 10.83 18.67 8.32
C LEU A 227 12.12 17.88 8.51
N HIS A 228 12.33 16.83 7.72
CA HIS A 228 13.54 16.00 7.80
C HIS A 228 13.99 15.60 6.40
N VAL A 229 14.80 16.45 5.76
CA VAL A 229 15.43 16.13 4.47
C VAL A 229 16.93 16.38 4.50
N HIS A 230 17.65 15.63 3.67
CA HIS A 230 19.10 15.66 3.56
C HIS A 230 19.52 16.24 2.22
N THR A 231 20.67 16.91 2.20
CA THR A 231 21.22 17.56 1.01
C THR A 231 22.63 17.04 0.72
N ASP A 232 23.24 17.54 -0.35
CA ASP A 232 24.64 17.27 -0.68
C ASP A 232 25.65 17.80 0.37
N TRP A 233 25.17 18.46 1.44
CA TRP A 233 25.98 18.81 2.60
C TRP A 233 26.38 17.60 3.46
N SER A 234 25.54 16.57 3.58
CA SER A 234 25.92 15.26 4.16
C SER A 234 25.84 14.12 3.14
N ASP A 235 24.71 13.45 3.08
CA ASP A 235 24.48 12.16 2.43
C ASP A 235 23.28 12.18 1.48
N GLY A 236 22.63 13.34 1.35
CA GLY A 236 21.72 13.64 0.26
C GLY A 236 22.46 13.82 -1.06
N ARG A 237 21.70 13.98 -2.14
CA ARG A 237 22.24 14.13 -3.50
C ARG A 237 22.08 15.53 -4.08
N ASP A 238 21.03 16.22 -3.67
CA ASP A 238 20.63 17.49 -4.25
C ASP A 238 21.05 18.66 -3.36
N THR A 239 21.30 19.81 -3.99
CA THR A 239 21.58 21.07 -3.29
C THR A 239 20.36 21.56 -2.50
N ILE A 240 20.59 22.43 -1.51
CA ILE A 240 19.50 23.08 -0.76
C ILE A 240 18.55 23.84 -1.70
N GLU A 241 19.09 24.54 -2.70
CA GLU A 241 18.29 25.28 -3.68
C GLU A 241 17.38 24.34 -4.50
N ALA A 242 17.92 23.22 -5.01
CA ALA A 242 17.14 22.25 -5.76
C ALA A 242 16.01 21.63 -4.90
N MET A 243 16.32 21.24 -3.67
CA MET A 243 15.34 20.69 -2.72
C MET A 243 14.24 21.69 -2.39
N ALA A 244 14.58 22.95 -2.14
CA ALA A 244 13.61 24.01 -1.86
C ALA A 244 12.70 24.31 -3.06
N LEU A 245 13.25 24.30 -4.28
CA LEU A 245 12.46 24.50 -5.50
C LEU A 245 11.48 23.34 -5.72
N ALA A 246 11.92 22.09 -5.54
CA ALA A 246 11.06 20.91 -5.65
C ALA A 246 9.95 20.92 -4.58
N ALA A 247 10.28 21.23 -3.32
CA ALA A 247 9.30 21.37 -2.25
C ALA A 247 8.25 22.46 -2.57
N ARG A 248 8.67 23.57 -3.17
CA ARG A 248 7.75 24.62 -3.61
C ARG A 248 6.84 24.15 -4.75
N GLU A 249 7.35 23.36 -5.69
CA GLU A 249 6.54 22.76 -6.77
C GLU A 249 5.49 21.78 -6.23
N LEU A 250 5.79 21.10 -5.13
CA LEU A 250 4.82 20.27 -4.38
C LEU A 250 3.78 21.10 -3.60
N GLY A 251 3.91 22.44 -3.56
CA GLY A 251 3.02 23.34 -2.84
C GLY A 251 3.34 23.46 -1.34
N TYR A 252 4.51 23.00 -0.90
CA TYR A 252 4.94 23.18 0.48
C TYR A 252 5.26 24.64 0.79
N GLN A 253 4.89 25.04 2.01
CA GLN A 253 5.15 26.35 2.59
C GLN A 253 6.52 26.40 3.28
N TYR A 254 7.06 25.24 3.68
CA TYR A 254 8.37 25.15 4.32
C TYR A 254 9.10 23.83 4.04
N LEU A 255 10.41 23.84 4.27
CA LEU A 255 11.29 22.68 4.18
C LEU A 255 12.33 22.72 5.31
N GLY A 256 12.47 21.64 6.08
CA GLY A 256 13.49 21.46 7.10
C GLY A 256 14.70 20.73 6.57
N ILE A 257 15.82 21.44 6.40
CA ILE A 257 17.11 20.82 6.06
C ILE A 257 17.75 20.31 7.35
N THR A 258 18.00 19.01 7.43
CA THR A 258 18.46 18.32 8.65
C THR A 258 19.60 17.36 8.35
N ASP A 259 20.61 17.82 7.61
CA ASP A 259 21.82 17.04 7.34
C ASP A 259 22.46 16.50 8.63
N HIS A 260 23.21 15.41 8.51
CA HIS A 260 23.79 14.76 9.67
C HIS A 260 24.86 15.59 10.37
N SER A 261 24.87 15.54 11.70
CA SER A 261 26.01 15.96 12.52
C SER A 261 27.22 15.05 12.39
N GLY A 262 28.42 15.55 12.72
CA GLY A 262 29.64 14.75 12.76
C GLY A 262 29.60 13.66 13.85
N GLY A 263 29.60 12.39 13.43
CA GLY A 263 29.57 11.20 14.31
C GLY A 263 30.41 10.02 13.78
N ARG A 264 30.54 8.95 14.59
CA ARG A 264 31.31 7.76 14.21
C ARG A 264 30.50 6.92 13.22
N GLY A 265 30.88 6.94 11.95
CA GLY A 265 30.27 6.09 10.91
C GLY A 265 29.40 6.84 9.88
N ILE A 266 29.16 8.13 10.08
CA ILE A 266 28.45 8.98 9.11
C ILE A 266 29.49 9.64 8.19
N ALA A 267 29.52 9.23 6.92
CA ALA A 267 30.33 9.92 5.93
C ALA A 267 29.82 11.36 5.73
N HIS A 268 30.71 12.34 5.68
CA HIS A 268 30.41 13.74 5.38
C HIS A 268 29.53 14.50 6.41
N GLY A 269 29.34 13.99 7.63
CA GLY A 269 28.65 14.73 8.70
C GLY A 269 29.24 16.13 8.97
N LEU A 270 28.39 17.08 9.31
CA LEU A 270 28.77 18.48 9.50
C LEU A 270 29.36 18.70 10.90
N ASP A 271 30.53 19.33 10.94
CA ASP A 271 31.02 19.95 12.18
C ASP A 271 30.35 21.31 12.41
N ALA A 272 30.62 21.92 13.57
CA ALA A 272 30.04 23.22 13.92
C ALA A 272 30.45 24.36 12.97
N GLY A 273 31.59 24.25 12.28
CA GLY A 273 32.03 25.23 11.28
C GLY A 273 31.21 25.13 10.00
N ARG A 274 31.10 23.90 9.46
CA ARG A 274 30.30 23.59 8.26
C ARG A 274 28.82 23.89 8.48
N LEU A 275 28.26 23.56 9.65
CA LEU A 275 26.88 23.92 9.99
C LEU A 275 26.65 25.44 9.95
N ARG A 276 27.58 26.26 10.44
CA ARG A 276 27.46 27.72 10.34
C ARG A 276 27.48 28.21 8.89
N GLN A 277 28.23 27.56 8.01
CA GLN A 277 28.26 27.87 6.58
C GLN A 277 26.92 27.51 5.93
N GLN A 278 26.39 26.32 6.20
CA GLN A 278 25.08 25.88 5.71
C GLN A 278 23.96 26.83 6.17
N ILE A 279 23.95 27.23 7.46
CA ILE A 279 23.01 28.22 7.99
C ILE A 279 23.12 29.55 7.22
N SER A 280 24.33 29.98 6.87
CA SER A 280 24.53 31.21 6.10
C SER A 280 23.97 31.08 4.68
N GLU A 281 24.18 29.93 4.02
CA GLU A 281 23.61 29.64 2.70
C GLU A 281 22.08 29.64 2.74
N ILE A 282 21.48 28.93 3.69
CA ILE A 282 20.02 28.89 3.89
C ILE A 282 19.45 30.30 4.08
N LYS A 283 20.13 31.17 4.84
CA LYS A 283 19.72 32.57 5.01
C LYS A 283 19.73 33.35 3.68
N GLN A 284 20.73 33.13 2.84
CA GLN A 284 20.80 33.77 1.52
C GLN A 284 19.72 33.23 0.57
N LEU A 285 19.48 31.91 0.59
CA LEU A 285 18.43 31.29 -0.21
C LEU A 285 17.03 31.76 0.21
N ASN A 286 16.75 31.88 1.51
CA ASN A 286 15.49 32.45 2.01
C ASN A 286 15.26 33.91 1.59
N GLN A 287 16.29 34.67 1.21
CA GLN A 287 16.14 36.03 0.66
C GLN A 287 15.80 36.01 -0.84
N ARG A 288 16.28 34.99 -1.57
CA ARG A 288 16.13 34.86 -3.02
C ARG A 288 14.89 34.08 -3.42
N ILE A 289 14.63 32.96 -2.76
CA ILE A 289 13.53 32.05 -3.04
C ILE A 289 12.31 32.53 -2.26
N ARG A 290 11.25 32.83 -3.01
CA ARG A 290 9.95 33.24 -2.48
C ARG A 290 9.03 32.04 -2.36
N ASP A 291 7.99 32.20 -1.55
CA ASP A 291 6.85 31.27 -1.41
C ASP A 291 7.20 29.89 -0.82
N ILE A 292 8.39 29.75 -0.24
CA ILE A 292 8.77 28.64 0.63
C ILE A 292 9.79 29.13 1.67
N HIS A 293 9.67 28.68 2.91
CA HIS A 293 10.64 28.96 3.96
C HIS A 293 11.52 27.74 4.24
N ILE A 294 12.84 27.93 4.20
CA ILE A 294 13.82 26.88 4.50
C ILE A 294 14.26 27.01 5.96
N PHE A 295 13.97 26.00 6.78
CA PHE A 295 14.47 25.92 8.15
C PHE A 295 15.88 25.31 8.17
N SER A 296 16.76 25.90 8.98
CA SER A 296 18.06 25.30 9.29
C SER A 296 17.92 24.37 10.49
N GLY A 297 17.96 23.07 10.25
CA GLY A 297 18.04 22.01 11.26
C GLY A 297 19.35 21.24 11.17
N ILE A 298 19.45 20.17 11.95
CA ILE A 298 20.57 19.22 11.93
C ILE A 298 20.08 17.92 12.58
N GLU A 299 20.38 16.77 11.97
CA GLU A 299 20.17 15.47 12.61
C GLU A 299 21.34 15.18 13.54
N VAL A 300 21.12 15.44 14.83
CA VAL A 300 22.16 15.29 15.87
C VAL A 300 22.23 13.84 16.32
N ASP A 301 23.41 13.24 16.19
CA ASP A 301 23.69 11.89 16.71
C ASP A 301 23.70 11.92 18.24
N ILE A 302 23.05 10.93 18.87
CA ILE A 302 23.05 10.76 20.32
C ILE A 302 24.06 9.66 20.65
N ARG A 303 25.16 10.05 21.31
CA ARG A 303 26.26 9.14 21.64
C ARG A 303 25.86 8.14 22.71
N ALA A 304 26.69 7.11 22.89
CA ALA A 304 26.46 6.04 23.86
C ALA A 304 26.33 6.52 25.32
N ASP A 305 26.89 7.68 25.65
CA ASP A 305 26.76 8.33 26.96
C ASP A 305 25.57 9.29 27.06
N GLY A 306 24.78 9.42 25.99
CA GLY A 306 23.64 10.33 25.87
C GLY A 306 24.00 11.76 25.49
N SER A 307 25.28 12.04 25.19
CA SER A 307 25.74 13.35 24.70
C SER A 307 25.59 13.56 23.20
#